data_AF-A0A6J1X2T1-F1
#
_entry.id   AF-A0A6J1X2T1-F1
#
_cell.length_a   1.000
_cell.length_b   1.000
_cell.length_c   1.000
_cell.angle_alpha   90.00
_cell.angle_beta   90.00
_cell.angle_gamma   90.00
#
_symmetry.space_group_name_H-M   'P 1'
#
loop_
_entity.id
_entity.type
_entity.pdbx_description
1 polymer ?
#
loop_
_entity_poly.entity_id
_entity_poly.type
_entity_poly.pdbx_seq_one_letter_code
_entity_poly.pdbx_strand_id
1 'polypeptide(L)'
;IAWAIISLTTNVTLILIAMTVAGIGIGGQNVSLIYISEISHDSIRGGMTACSASGFFLGLLISYVLGGYLTYYQVVYAHLTLSVAGMLLLMFLKESPVHLLRIGKEEEAAKSIAFYNQVDVHSKEVEVEIRKIKLQLDPRLEKILAEQQDPEVTSGLLNEKLGNDLEINKESPWKIL
;
A
#
# COMPACT_ATOMS: atom_id res chain seq x y z
N ILE A 1 -22.53 -0.88 3.90
CA ILE A 1 -23.73 -0.25 3.27
C ILE A 1 -24.47 -1.24 2.36
N ALA A 2 -23.82 -1.83 1.36
CA ALA A 2 -24.47 -2.80 0.46
C ALA A 2 -25.18 -3.96 1.19
N TRP A 3 -24.53 -4.60 2.17
CA TRP A 3 -25.13 -5.66 2.97
C TRP A 3 -26.35 -5.23 3.79
N ALA A 4 -26.40 -3.97 4.23
CA ALA A 4 -27.57 -3.44 4.93
C ALA A 4 -28.78 -3.32 3.99
N ILE A 5 -28.55 -2.83 2.75
CA ILE A 5 -29.60 -2.73 1.72
C ILE A 5 -30.13 -4.13 1.38
N ILE A 6 -29.23 -5.10 1.21
CA ILE A 6 -29.57 -6.51 0.91
C ILE A 6 -30.36 -7.13 2.07
N SER A 7 -30.06 -6.79 3.32
CA SER A 7 -30.80 -7.31 4.48
C SER A 7 -32.25 -6.80 4.59
N LEU A 8 -32.52 -5.61 4.03
CA LEU A 8 -33.82 -4.94 4.17
C LEU A 8 -34.75 -5.16 2.98
N THR A 9 -34.27 -5.80 1.90
CA THR A 9 -34.97 -5.85 0.62
C THR A 9 -34.92 -7.24 -0.01
N THR A 10 -36.05 -7.67 -0.58
CA THR A 10 -36.18 -8.91 -1.37
C THR A 10 -36.33 -8.67 -2.88
N ASN A 11 -36.38 -7.40 -3.30
CA ASN A 11 -36.48 -7.02 -4.71
C ASN A 11 -35.13 -7.20 -5.43
N VAL A 12 -35.14 -7.98 -6.51
CA VAL A 12 -33.95 -8.31 -7.32
C VAL A 12 -33.28 -7.06 -7.89
N THR A 13 -34.03 -6.07 -8.36
CA THR A 13 -33.47 -4.83 -8.94
C THR A 13 -32.66 -4.05 -7.91
N LEU A 14 -33.15 -3.96 -6.67
CA LEU A 14 -32.45 -3.27 -5.59
C LEU A 14 -31.20 -4.03 -5.14
N ILE A 15 -31.25 -5.36 -5.14
CA ILE A 15 -30.07 -6.20 -4.86
C ILE A 15 -28.99 -5.99 -5.92
N LEU A 16 -29.36 -5.91 -7.20
CA LEU A 16 -28.41 -5.65 -8.30
C LEU A 16 -27.75 -4.28 -8.13
N ILE A 17 -28.52 -3.23 -7.82
CA ILE A 17 -27.97 -1.89 -7.54
C ILE A 17 -27.00 -1.94 -6.36
N ALA A 18 -27.37 -2.61 -5.26
CA ALA A 18 -26.50 -2.75 -4.09
C ALA A 18 -25.18 -3.46 -4.43
N MET A 19 -25.22 -4.47 -5.31
CA MET A 19 -24.04 -5.18 -5.80
C MET A 19 -23.16 -4.29 -6.70
N THR A 20 -23.75 -3.46 -7.56
CA THR A 20 -22.98 -2.49 -8.35
C THR A 20 -22.22 -1.50 -7.45
N VAL A 21 -22.90 -0.96 -6.42
CA VAL A 21 -22.26 -0.07 -5.44
C VAL A 21 -21.15 -0.80 -4.68
N ALA A 22 -21.37 -2.05 -4.28
CA ALA A 22 -20.34 -2.87 -3.64
C ALA A 22 -19.12 -3.10 -4.55
N GLY A 23 -19.34 -3.35 -5.84
CA GLY A 23 -18.28 -3.55 -6.82
C GLY A 23 -17.38 -2.33 -6.98
N ILE A 24 -17.96 -1.13 -7.00
CA ILE A 24 -17.18 0.13 -7.02
C ILE A 24 -16.33 0.23 -5.73
N GLY A 25 -16.88 -0.17 -4.59
CA GLY A 25 -16.16 -0.21 -3.32
C GLY A 25 -14.93 -1.12 -3.34
N ILE A 26 -15.01 -2.29 -3.99
CA ILE A 26 -13.87 -3.21 -4.14
C ILE A 26 -12.73 -2.56 -4.93
N GLY A 27 -13.02 -1.67 -5.89
CA GLY A 27 -11.99 -0.90 -6.60
C GLY A 27 -11.11 -0.06 -5.66
N GLY A 28 -11.69 0.44 -4.56
CA GLY A 28 -10.98 1.18 -3.52
C GLY A 28 -10.08 0.31 -2.62
N GLN A 29 -10.22 -1.03 -2.66
CA GLN A 29 -9.41 -1.94 -1.85
C GLN A 29 -7.90 -1.77 -2.09
N ASN A 30 -7.51 -1.37 -3.32
CA ASN A 30 -6.12 -1.10 -3.67
C ASN A 30 -5.49 -0.02 -2.78
N VAL A 31 -6.27 0.98 -2.36
CA VAL A 31 -5.81 2.04 -1.46
C VAL A 31 -5.42 1.47 -0.10
N SER A 32 -6.15 0.46 0.39
CA SER A 32 -5.81 -0.21 1.65
C SER A 32 -4.49 -0.97 1.57
N LEU A 33 -4.17 -1.55 0.41
CA LEU A 33 -2.91 -2.25 0.21
C LEU A 33 -1.72 -1.28 0.16
N ILE A 34 -1.89 -0.15 -0.52
CA ILE A 34 -0.91 0.95 -0.54
C ILE A 34 -0.68 1.44 0.88
N TYR A 35 -1.76 1.71 1.61
CA TYR A 35 -1.71 2.14 3.00
C TYR A 35 -0.90 1.20 3.89
N ILE A 36 -1.16 -0.12 3.82
CA ILE A 36 -0.40 -1.13 4.58
C ILE A 36 1.08 -1.11 4.18
N SER A 37 1.37 -0.89 2.90
CA SER A 37 2.74 -0.80 2.41
C SER A 37 3.48 0.46 2.88
N GLU A 38 2.77 1.56 3.16
CA GLU A 38 3.33 2.82 3.65
C GLU A 38 3.64 2.79 5.16
N ILE A 39 2.85 2.07 5.95
CA ILE A 39 3.08 1.92 7.40
C ILE A 39 4.05 0.77 7.75
N SER A 40 4.36 -0.11 6.81
CA SER A 40 5.22 -1.27 7.06
C SER A 40 6.70 -0.91 6.91
N HIS A 41 7.54 -1.38 7.82
CA HIS A 41 8.99 -1.28 7.66
C HIS A 41 9.46 -1.96 6.36
N ASP A 42 10.47 -1.35 5.71
CA ASP A 42 11.00 -1.78 4.41
C ASP A 42 11.34 -3.29 4.35
N SER A 43 11.83 -3.87 5.45
CA SER A 43 12.23 -5.28 5.52
C SER A 43 11.06 -6.27 5.51
N ILE A 44 9.88 -5.88 6.02
CA ILE A 44 8.70 -6.76 6.14
C ILE A 44 7.53 -6.34 5.25
N ARG A 45 7.66 -5.21 4.55
CA ARG A 45 6.62 -4.66 3.66
C ARG A 45 6.10 -5.68 2.65
N GLY A 46 6.98 -6.48 2.05
CA GLY A 46 6.59 -7.54 1.13
C GLY A 46 5.74 -8.63 1.80
N GLY A 47 6.13 -9.05 3.00
CA GLY A 47 5.40 -10.02 3.81
C GLY A 47 4.02 -9.50 4.28
N MET A 48 3.95 -8.25 4.73
CA MET A 48 2.69 -7.61 5.17
C MET A 48 1.69 -7.45 4.02
N THR A 49 2.19 -7.06 2.85
CA THR A 49 1.37 -6.94 1.63
C THR A 49 0.86 -8.31 1.17
N ALA A 50 1.72 -9.33 1.17
CA ALA A 50 1.35 -10.69 0.81
C ALA A 50 0.37 -11.32 1.83
N CYS A 51 0.55 -11.06 3.12
CA CYS A 51 -0.36 -11.48 4.18
C CYS A 51 -1.75 -10.88 3.98
N SER A 52 -1.82 -9.59 3.65
CA SER A 52 -3.08 -8.89 3.37
C SER A 52 -3.80 -9.46 2.14
N ALA A 53 -3.06 -9.72 1.05
CA ALA A 53 -3.61 -10.37 -0.14
C ALA A 53 -4.09 -11.80 0.15
N SER A 54 -3.33 -12.56 0.93
CA SER A 54 -3.71 -13.92 1.34
C SER A 54 -4.96 -13.90 2.22
N GLY A 55 -5.05 -12.95 3.15
CA GLY A 55 -6.22 -12.73 4.01
C GLY A 55 -7.49 -12.47 3.21
N PHE A 56 -7.40 -11.74 2.10
CA PHE A 56 -8.53 -11.54 1.18
C PHE A 56 -9.02 -12.86 0.59
N PHE A 57 -8.13 -13.70 0.05
CA PHE A 57 -8.51 -15.00 -0.50
C PHE A 57 -9.03 -15.97 0.57
N LEU A 58 -8.48 -15.93 1.78
CA LEU A 58 -8.99 -16.71 2.91
C LEU A 58 -10.40 -16.28 3.30
N GLY A 59 -10.66 -14.97 3.37
CA GLY A 59 -12.00 -14.44 3.61
C GLY A 59 -13.00 -14.86 2.54
N LEU A 60 -12.58 -14.84 1.27
CA LEU A 60 -13.39 -15.32 0.15
C LEU A 60 -13.70 -16.82 0.27
N LEU A 61 -12.72 -17.64 0.63
CA LEU A 61 -12.91 -19.07 0.87
C LEU A 61 -13.92 -19.33 2.00
N ILE A 62 -13.77 -18.62 3.13
CA ILE A 62 -14.70 -18.70 4.26
C ILE A 62 -16.11 -18.29 3.82
N SER A 63 -16.25 -17.24 3.02
CA SER A 63 -17.55 -16.81 2.47
C SER A 63 -18.21 -17.91 1.64
N TYR A 64 -17.46 -18.64 0.81
CA TYR A 64 -18.01 -19.76 0.04
C TYR A 64 -18.45 -20.93 0.92
N VAL A 65 -17.65 -21.26 1.94
CA VAL A 65 -18.00 -22.30 2.91
C VAL A 65 -19.28 -21.92 3.67
N LEU A 66 -19.37 -20.70 4.19
CA LEU A 66 -20.56 -20.20 4.87
C LEU A 66 -21.80 -20.23 3.96
N GLY A 67 -21.64 -19.86 2.69
CA GLY A 67 -22.73 -19.93 1.70
C GLY A 67 -23.27 -21.34 1.44
N GLY A 68 -22.45 -22.37 1.65
CA GLY A 68 -22.87 -23.77 1.49
C GLY A 68 -23.60 -24.36 2.70
N TYR A 69 -23.32 -23.88 3.92
CA TYR A 69 -23.88 -24.44 5.16
C TYR A 69 -25.01 -23.60 5.77
N LEU A 70 -25.05 -22.29 5.52
CA LEU A 70 -26.00 -21.37 6.16
C LEU A 70 -27.18 -21.01 5.24
N THR A 71 -28.30 -20.64 5.84
CA THR A 71 -29.44 -20.08 5.12
C THR A 71 -29.14 -18.66 4.61
N TYR A 72 -29.85 -18.21 3.57
CA TYR A 72 -29.69 -16.89 2.95
C TYR A 72 -29.60 -15.75 3.98
N TYR A 73 -30.56 -15.67 4.91
CA TYR A 73 -30.59 -14.62 5.92
C TYR A 73 -29.41 -14.69 6.89
N GLN A 74 -28.98 -15.88 7.29
CA GLN A 74 -27.83 -16.04 8.18
C GLN A 74 -26.53 -15.57 7.52
N VAL A 75 -26.34 -15.87 6.23
CA VAL A 75 -25.20 -15.38 5.45
C VAL A 75 -25.22 -13.86 5.38
N VAL A 76 -26.38 -13.26 5.11
CA VAL A 76 -26.51 -11.78 5.05
C VAL A 76 -26.18 -11.14 6.40
N TYR A 77 -26.70 -11.66 7.51
CA TYR A 77 -26.39 -11.13 8.84
C TYR A 77 -24.91 -11.33 9.24
N ALA A 78 -24.28 -12.43 8.85
CA ALA A 78 -22.85 -12.65 9.09
C ALA A 78 -21.99 -11.60 8.37
N HIS A 79 -22.25 -11.36 7.08
CA HIS A 79 -21.52 -10.36 6.30
C HIS A 79 -21.81 -8.92 6.76
N LEU A 80 -23.05 -8.64 7.21
CA LEU A 80 -23.40 -7.37 7.80
C LEU A 80 -22.62 -7.13 9.11
N THR A 81 -22.57 -8.13 9.98
CA THR A 81 -21.83 -8.06 11.26
C THR A 81 -20.34 -7.84 11.00
N LEU A 82 -19.75 -8.59 10.06
CA LEU A 82 -18.36 -8.43 9.68
C LEU A 82 -18.08 -7.03 9.10
N SER A 83 -18.99 -6.49 8.30
CA SER A 83 -18.86 -5.13 7.74
C SER A 83 -18.90 -4.06 8.83
N VAL A 84 -19.79 -4.19 9.81
CA VAL A 84 -19.88 -3.26 10.94
C VAL A 84 -18.64 -3.36 11.81
N ALA A 85 -18.19 -4.58 12.15
CA ALA A 85 -16.97 -4.80 12.91
C ALA A 85 -15.75 -4.20 12.19
N GLY A 86 -15.62 -4.39 10.88
CA GLY A 86 -14.55 -3.79 10.08
C GLY A 86 -14.56 -2.27 10.13
N MET A 87 -15.74 -1.65 10.02
CA MET A 87 -15.88 -0.19 10.13
C MET A 87 -15.47 0.32 11.52
N LEU A 88 -15.84 -0.40 12.59
CA LEU A 88 -15.41 -0.06 13.96
C LEU A 88 -13.88 -0.15 14.11
N LEU A 89 -13.26 -1.19 13.56
CA LEU A 89 -11.81 -1.36 13.60
C LEU A 89 -11.06 -0.26 12.84
N LEU A 90 -11.58 0.14 11.67
CA LEU A 90 -10.98 1.23 10.89
C LEU A 90 -11.00 2.58 11.61
N MET A 91 -11.98 2.85 12.48
CA MET A 91 -12.01 4.09 13.27
C MET A 91 -10.87 4.18 14.30
N PHE A 92 -10.29 3.06 14.71
CA PHE A 92 -9.14 3.06 15.62
C PHE A 92 -7.81 3.27 14.89
N LEU A 93 -7.80 3.17 13.55
CA LEU A 93 -6.59 3.26 12.75
C LEU A 93 -6.22 4.72 12.47
N LYS A 94 -4.93 5.06 12.56
CA LYS A 94 -4.43 6.41 12.34
C LYS A 94 -4.14 6.65 10.85
N GLU A 95 -4.35 7.86 10.37
CA GLU A 95 -4.08 8.23 8.96
C GLU A 95 -2.63 7.95 8.52
N SER A 96 -2.42 7.71 7.22
CA SER A 96 -1.09 7.40 6.69
C SER A 96 -0.13 8.58 6.88
N PRO A 97 1.09 8.35 7.40
CA PRO A 97 2.07 9.42 7.58
C PRO A 97 2.51 10.07 6.28
N VAL A 98 2.52 9.32 5.16
CA VAL A 98 2.84 9.83 3.83
C VAL A 98 1.78 10.82 3.36
N HIS A 99 0.51 10.47 3.56
CA HIS A 99 -0.62 11.36 3.25
C HIS A 99 -0.56 12.65 4.08
N LEU A 100 -0.32 12.53 5.39
CA LEU A 100 -0.22 13.67 6.31
C LEU A 100 0.94 14.61 5.96
N LEU A 101 2.08 14.07 5.53
CA LEU A 101 3.22 14.88 5.06
C LEU A 101 2.92 15.58 3.74
N ARG A 102 2.20 14.93 2.82
CA ARG A 102 1.79 15.54 1.54
C ARG A 102 0.87 16.74 1.71
N ILE A 103 0.00 16.73 2.72
CA ILE A 103 -0.89 17.86 3.06
C ILE A 103 -0.22 18.91 3.97
N GLY A 104 1.06 18.73 4.33
CA GLY A 104 1.83 19.67 5.16
C GLY A 104 1.60 19.56 6.66
N LYS A 105 0.95 18.49 7.15
CA LYS A 105 0.65 18.28 8.57
C LYS A 105 1.70 17.41 9.27
N GLU A 106 2.87 17.99 9.52
CA GLU A 106 4.02 17.25 10.04
C GLU A 106 3.84 16.73 11.48
N GLU A 107 3.20 17.50 12.36
CA GLU A 107 2.95 17.05 13.74
C GLU A 107 1.98 15.85 13.81
N GLU A 108 0.96 15.83 12.96
CA GLU A 108 0.03 14.68 12.89
C GLU A 108 0.74 13.46 12.31
N ALA A 109 1.63 13.65 11.32
CA ALA A 109 2.44 12.58 10.76
C ALA A 109 3.37 11.96 11.83
N ALA A 110 4.02 12.80 12.66
CA ALA A 110 4.85 12.34 13.77
C ALA A 110 4.05 11.49 14.78
N LYS A 111 2.83 11.91 15.12
CA LYS A 111 1.93 11.14 16.00
C LYS A 111 1.51 9.80 15.38
N SER A 112 1.34 9.76 14.06
CA SER A 112 0.98 8.52 13.37
C SER A 112 2.14 7.52 13.35
N ILE A 113 3.35 7.98 13.01
CA ILE A 113 4.56 7.14 13.05
C ILE A 113 4.84 6.64 14.47
N ALA A 114 4.73 7.51 15.47
CA ALA A 114 4.88 7.15 16.88
C ALA A 114 3.90 6.06 17.32
N PHE A 115 2.65 6.12 16.83
CA PHE A 115 1.63 5.10 17.12
C PHE A 115 2.00 3.73 16.52
N TYR A 116 2.48 3.68 15.28
CA TYR A 116 2.83 2.42 14.60
C TYR A 116 4.15 1.82 15.12
N ASN A 117 5.15 2.65 15.39
CA ASN A 117 6.45 2.20 15.90
C ASN A 117 6.46 2.00 17.43
N GLN A 118 5.37 2.38 18.13
CA GLN A 118 5.26 2.35 19.59
C GLN A 118 6.36 3.15 20.32
N VAL A 119 6.74 4.29 19.74
CA VAL A 119 7.80 5.18 20.26
C VAL A 119 7.22 6.53 20.66
N ASP A 120 7.99 7.32 21.41
CA ASP A 120 7.61 8.70 21.73
C ASP A 120 7.62 9.59 20.46
N VAL A 121 6.74 10.58 20.43
CA VAL A 121 6.58 11.51 19.29
C VAL A 121 7.86 12.32 19.04
N HIS A 122 8.64 12.60 20.08
CA HIS A 122 9.88 13.37 20.02
C HIS A 122 11.13 12.49 19.93
N SER A 123 10.98 11.19 19.64
CA SER A 123 12.14 10.32 19.43
C SER A 123 12.88 10.69 18.14
N LYS A 124 14.20 10.52 18.13
CA LYS A 124 15.03 10.75 16.94
C LYS A 124 14.64 9.84 15.77
N GLU A 125 14.06 8.68 16.07
CA GLU A 125 13.63 7.69 15.07
C GLU A 125 12.48 8.25 14.22
N VAL A 126 11.50 8.90 14.87
CA VAL A 126 10.37 9.55 14.17
C VAL A 126 10.86 10.69 13.28
N GLU A 127 11.80 11.52 13.76
CA GLU A 127 12.36 12.61 12.95
C GLU A 127 13.12 12.11 11.72
N VAL A 128 13.89 11.02 11.88
CA VAL A 128 14.63 10.39 10.77
C VAL A 128 13.65 9.81 9.74
N GLU A 129 12.59 9.16 10.19
CA GLU A 129 11.58 8.58 9.31
C GLU A 129 10.77 9.64 8.55
N ILE A 130 10.37 10.72 9.21
CA ILE A 130 9.76 11.89 8.57
C ILE A 130 10.70 12.47 7.50
N ARG A 131 11.98 12.64 7.82
CA ARG A 131 12.96 13.17 6.87
C ARG A 131 13.10 12.26 5.65
N LYS A 132 13.15 10.94 5.87
CA LYS A 132 13.22 9.94 4.80
C LYS A 132 12.00 10.04 3.88
N ILE A 133 10.79 10.11 4.43
CA ILE A 133 9.56 10.23 3.64
C ILE A 133 9.54 11.56 2.86
N LYS A 134 9.97 12.68 3.47
CA LYS A 134 10.06 13.97 2.76
C LYS A 134 11.04 13.94 1.59
N LEU A 135 12.18 13.26 1.74
CA LEU A 135 13.14 13.10 0.64
C LEU A 135 12.53 12.28 -0.51
N GLN A 136 11.73 11.26 -0.20
CA GLN A 136 11.02 10.47 -1.20
C GLN A 136 9.90 11.26 -1.90
N LEU A 137 9.32 12.26 -1.23
CA LEU A 137 8.30 13.15 -1.79
C LEU A 137 8.88 14.35 -2.55
N ASP A 138 10.20 14.56 -2.55
CA ASP A 138 10.82 15.70 -3.22
C ASP A 138 10.70 15.55 -4.75
N PRO A 139 9.99 16.46 -5.44
CA PRO A 139 9.77 16.38 -6.89
C PRO A 139 11.08 16.44 -7.70
N ARG A 140 12.20 16.88 -7.10
CA ARG A 140 13.53 16.78 -7.74
C ARG A 140 13.99 15.34 -7.88
N LEU A 141 13.75 14.49 -6.88
CA LEU A 141 14.16 13.10 -6.90
C LEU A 141 13.34 12.31 -7.93
N GLU A 142 12.04 12.58 -8.02
CA GLU A 142 11.16 12.00 -9.03
C GLU A 142 11.61 12.35 -10.45
N LYS A 143 11.99 13.61 -10.70
CA LYS A 143 12.56 14.04 -11.99
C LYS A 143 13.89 13.34 -12.31
N ILE A 144 14.80 13.24 -11.34
CA ILE A 144 16.09 12.55 -11.52
C ILE A 144 15.88 11.06 -11.80
N LEU A 145 14.95 10.41 -11.10
CA LEU A 145 14.63 8.99 -11.31
C LEU A 145 13.97 8.77 -12.68
N ALA A 146 13.06 9.66 -13.09
CA ALA A 146 12.43 9.60 -14.41
C ALA A 146 13.46 9.83 -15.55
N GLU A 147 14.42 10.73 -15.35
CA GLU A 147 15.52 10.99 -16.28
C GLU A 147 16.51 9.82 -16.35
N GLN A 148 16.74 9.11 -15.24
CA GLN A 148 17.57 7.90 -15.20
C GLN A 148 16.89 6.69 -15.86
N GLN A 149 15.57 6.58 -15.79
CA GLN A 149 14.80 5.47 -16.37
C GLN A 149 14.55 5.59 -17.88
N ASP A 150 14.95 6.71 -18.48
CA ASP A 150 14.90 6.90 -19.92
C ASP A 150 15.88 5.91 -20.61
N PRO A 151 15.39 5.01 -21.48
CA PRO A 151 16.24 4.05 -22.19
C PRO A 151 17.34 4.76 -23.02
N GLU A 152 17.13 6.01 -23.43
CA GLU A 152 18.13 6.79 -24.17
C GLU A 152 19.30 7.23 -23.26
N VAL A 153 19.00 7.65 -22.03
CA VAL A 153 20.03 8.02 -21.03
C VAL A 153 20.75 6.77 -20.50
N THR A 154 20.02 5.69 -20.23
CA THR A 154 20.61 4.42 -19.76
C THR A 154 21.56 3.83 -20.81
N SER A 155 21.18 3.86 -22.09
CA SER A 155 22.06 3.40 -23.19
C SER A 155 23.26 4.31 -23.38
N GLY A 156 23.12 5.63 -23.18
CA GLY A 156 24.23 6.58 -23.13
C GLY A 156 25.24 6.27 -22.02
N LEU A 157 24.76 6.06 -20.79
CA LEU A 157 25.61 5.71 -19.63
C LEU A 157 26.29 4.34 -19.80
N LEU A 158 25.60 3.37 -20.40
CA LEU A 158 26.18 2.07 -20.71
C LEU A 158 27.30 2.20 -21.75
N ASN A 159 27.11 3.00 -22.80
CA ASN A 159 28.13 3.22 -23.83
C ASN A 159 29.34 4.01 -23.30
N GLU A 160 29.12 5.01 -22.45
CA GLU A 160 30.19 5.76 -21.79
C GLU A 160 31.00 4.84 -20.86
N LYS A 161 30.32 4.01 -20.06
CA LYS A 161 30.97 3.04 -19.19
C LYS A 161 31.71 1.96 -19.96
N LEU A 162 31.13 1.45 -21.06
CA LEU A 162 31.81 0.50 -21.96
C LEU A 162 33.05 1.15 -22.58
N GLY A 163 32.96 2.43 -22.97
CA GLY A 163 34.09 3.20 -23.49
C GLY A 163 35.23 3.31 -22.47
N ASN A 164 34.90 3.71 -21.23
CA ASN A 164 35.88 3.81 -20.15
C ASN A 164 36.47 2.45 -19.77
N ASP A 165 35.67 1.38 -19.69
CA ASP A 165 36.16 0.03 -19.41
C ASP A 165 37.08 -0.50 -20.53
N LEU A 166 36.79 -0.16 -21.79
CA LEU A 166 37.64 -0.48 -22.94
C LEU A 166 38.95 0.34 -22.95
N GLU A 167 38.93 1.59 -22.50
CA GLU A 167 40.15 2.40 -22.34
C GLU A 167 41.01 1.89 -21.17
N ILE A 168 40.41 1.58 -20.02
CA ILE A 168 41.10 0.99 -18.87
C ILE A 168 41.73 -0.36 -19.22
N ASN A 169 41.06 -1.18 -20.04
CA ASN A 169 41.59 -2.47 -20.49
C ASN A 169 42.68 -2.34 -21.57
N LYS A 170 42.69 -1.25 -22.36
CA LYS A 170 43.83 -0.90 -23.24
C LYS A 170 45.06 -0.44 -22.46
N GLU A 171 44.85 0.14 -21.28
CA GLU A 171 45.90 0.49 -20.31
C GLU A 171 46.40 -0.70 -19.47
N SER A 172 46.11 -1.95 -19.91
CA SER A 172 46.44 -3.20 -19.22
C SER A 172 47.83 -3.23 -18.54
N PRO A 173 47.95 -3.82 -17.32
CA PRO A 173 49.06 -3.60 -16.37
C PRO A 173 50.40 -4.24 -16.78
N TRP A 174 50.48 -4.91 -17.93
CA TRP A 174 51.65 -5.68 -18.36
C TRP A 174 52.72 -4.83 -19.07
N LYS A 175 52.75 -3.51 -18.86
CA LYS A 175 53.85 -2.63 -19.33
C LYS A 175 55.08 -2.62 -18.42
N ILE A 176 55.12 -3.44 -17.37
CA ILE A 176 56.32 -3.65 -16.56
C ILE A 176 56.88 -5.04 -16.89
N LEU A 177 57.75 -5.10 -17.89
CA LEU A 177 58.97 -5.91 -17.97
C LEU A 177 59.72 -5.56 -19.27
#